data_AF-A0A838KGQ2-F1
#
_entry.id   AF-A0A838KGQ2-F1
#
_cell.length_a   1.000
_cell.length_b   1.000
_cell.length_c   1.000
_cell.angle_alpha   90.00
_cell.angle_beta   90.00
_cell.angle_gamma   90.00
#
_symmetry.space_group_name_H-M   'P 1'
#
loop_
_entity.id
_entity.type
_entity.pdbx_description
1 polymer ?
#
loop_
_entity_poly.entity_id
_entity_poly.type
_entity_poly.pdbx_seq_one_letter_code
_entity_poly.pdbx_strand_id
1 'polypeptide(L)'
;MGNALLAITEDAIYVGIAVLLTVSAGALLISAANGLTGLADTAASEVVLLVLDRLLLVFIVVELLFAVRVILGKREVVAEPFLVVGIIASIKEIIVLSVEAADYVGKDAKFIHSIVEVGVLGVLVVVLAGAALMLRAKEREPQEGDNLASAEAKKDSDALTGRG
;
A
#
# COMPACT_ATOMS: atom_id res chain seq x y z
N MET A 1 -28.17 -5.16 -20.56
CA MET A 1 -28.58 -3.97 -19.77
C MET A 1 -27.99 -3.97 -18.36
N GLY A 2 -28.02 -5.09 -17.62
CA GLY A 2 -27.46 -5.15 -16.25
C GLY A 2 -25.99 -4.72 -16.11
N ASN A 3 -25.08 -5.22 -16.96
CA ASN A 3 -23.65 -4.90 -16.85
C ASN A 3 -23.33 -3.42 -17.11
N ALA A 4 -24.07 -2.75 -17.98
CA ALA A 4 -23.87 -1.33 -18.27
C ALA A 4 -24.30 -0.45 -17.08
N LEU A 5 -25.41 -0.81 -16.42
CA LEU A 5 -25.85 -0.12 -15.22
C LEU A 5 -24.86 -0.30 -14.07
N LEU A 6 -24.36 -1.54 -13.87
CA LEU A 6 -23.33 -1.84 -12.87
C LEU A 6 -22.06 -1.01 -13.08
N ALA A 7 -21.56 -0.93 -14.32
CA ALA A 7 -20.36 -0.16 -14.63
C ALA A 7 -20.54 1.35 -14.36
N ILE A 8 -21.71 1.92 -14.71
CA ILE A 8 -21.99 3.34 -14.45
C ILE A 8 -22.07 3.61 -12.95
N THR A 9 -22.73 2.73 -12.18
CA THR A 9 -22.83 2.87 -10.74
C THR A 9 -21.47 2.72 -10.05
N GLU A 10 -20.66 1.75 -10.47
CA GLU A 10 -19.30 1.54 -9.98
C GLU A 10 -18.42 2.78 -10.21
N ASP A 11 -18.40 3.31 -11.44
CA ASP A 11 -17.64 4.51 -11.77
C ASP A 11 -18.12 5.72 -10.96
N ALA A 12 -19.44 5.89 -10.79
CA ALA A 12 -20.00 6.97 -9.98
C ALA A 12 -19.58 6.88 -8.50
N ILE A 13 -19.56 5.67 -7.93
CA ILE A 13 -19.12 5.43 -6.55
C ILE A 13 -17.64 5.77 -6.41
N TYR A 14 -16.78 5.27 -7.29
CA TYR A 14 -15.34 5.56 -7.20
C TYR A 14 -15.02 7.04 -7.38
N VAL A 15 -15.70 7.73 -8.29
CA VAL A 15 -15.58 9.19 -8.43
C VAL A 15 -16.03 9.89 -7.15
N GLY A 16 -17.15 9.46 -6.56
CA GLY A 16 -17.63 9.97 -5.28
C GLY A 16 -16.59 9.81 -4.15
N ILE A 17 -16.02 8.61 -4.01
CA ILE A 17 -14.98 8.31 -3.02
C ILE A 17 -13.75 9.21 -3.25
N ALA A 18 -13.27 9.32 -4.50
CA ALA A 18 -12.10 10.13 -4.83
C ALA A 18 -12.32 11.61 -4.50
N VAL A 19 -13.51 12.15 -4.80
CA VAL A 19 -13.86 13.55 -4.47
C VAL A 19 -13.90 13.75 -2.97
N LEU A 20 -14.57 12.87 -2.21
CA LEU A 20 -14.66 12.99 -0.76
C LEU A 20 -13.28 12.93 -0.09
N LEU A 21 -12.44 11.97 -0.48
CA LEU A 21 -11.08 11.85 0.04
C LEU A 21 -10.24 13.10 -0.30
N THR A 22 -10.37 13.64 -1.51
CA THR A 22 -9.63 14.85 -1.91
C THR A 22 -10.03 16.06 -1.06
N VAL A 23 -11.34 16.27 -0.84
CA VAL A 23 -11.84 17.37 -0.01
C VAL A 23 -11.41 17.20 1.44
N SER A 24 -11.50 15.99 1.99
CA SER A 24 -11.04 15.68 3.36
C SER A 24 -9.54 15.94 3.53
N ALA A 25 -8.70 15.47 2.60
CA ALA A 25 -7.26 15.72 2.65
C ALA A 25 -6.95 17.22 2.63
N GLY A 26 -7.63 17.99 1.77
CA GLY A 26 -7.51 19.44 1.72
C GLY A 26 -7.91 20.13 3.03
N ALA A 27 -9.05 19.74 3.62
CA ALA A 27 -9.52 20.30 4.89
C ALA A 27 -8.54 20.00 6.04
N LEU A 28 -8.00 18.78 6.10
CA LEU A 28 -7.02 18.38 7.10
C LEU A 28 -5.69 19.11 6.94
N LEU A 29 -5.23 19.32 5.70
CA LEU A 29 -4.04 20.12 5.41
C LEU A 29 -4.20 21.57 5.87
N ILE A 30 -5.35 22.20 5.59
CA ILE A 30 -5.65 23.56 6.07
C ILE A 30 -5.66 23.58 7.60
N SER A 31 -6.27 22.58 8.24
CA SER A 31 -6.28 22.44 9.69
C SER A 31 -4.87 22.29 10.29
N ALA A 32 -4.00 21.51 9.65
CA ALA A 32 -2.59 21.37 10.05
C ALA A 32 -1.84 22.69 9.93
N ALA A 33 -2.00 23.41 8.80
CA ALA A 33 -1.40 24.71 8.57
C ALA A 33 -1.84 25.76 9.61
N ASN A 34 -3.14 25.80 9.93
CA ASN A 34 -3.67 26.66 10.97
C ASN A 34 -3.17 26.29 12.38
N GLY A 35 -2.82 25.03 12.62
CA GLY A 35 -2.19 24.62 13.89
C GLY A 35 -0.81 25.24 14.09
N LEU A 36 -0.09 25.50 13.00
CA LEU A 36 1.26 26.04 13.02
C LEU A 36 1.31 27.52 13.45
N THR A 37 0.19 28.27 13.35
CA THR A 37 0.17 29.67 13.80
C THR A 37 0.19 29.80 15.33
N GLY A 38 -0.13 28.73 16.07
CA GLY A 38 -0.07 28.68 17.53
C GLY A 38 1.34 28.60 18.14
N LEU A 39 2.39 28.49 17.31
CA LEU A 39 3.80 28.45 17.74
C LEU A 39 4.26 29.70 18.50
N ALA A 40 3.53 30.82 18.38
CA ALA A 40 3.83 32.04 19.11
C ALA A 40 3.45 31.97 20.61
N ASP A 41 2.46 31.15 20.97
CA ASP A 41 1.80 31.18 22.28
C ASP A 41 2.00 29.91 23.13
N THR A 42 2.53 28.82 22.55
CA THR A 42 2.62 27.49 23.21
C THR A 42 4.01 26.89 23.04
N ALA A 43 4.40 25.94 23.91
CA ALA A 43 5.65 25.22 23.79
C ALA A 43 5.78 24.51 22.42
N ALA A 44 6.93 24.69 21.77
CA ALA A 44 7.12 24.24 20.39
C ALA A 44 6.89 22.73 20.18
N SER A 45 7.22 21.90 21.18
CA SER A 45 7.00 20.45 21.14
C SER A 45 5.52 20.08 21.05
N GLU A 46 4.64 20.77 21.78
CA GLU A 46 3.21 20.47 21.79
C GLU A 46 2.55 20.84 20.45
N VAL A 47 2.94 21.98 19.88
CA VAL A 47 2.45 22.39 18.55
C VAL A 47 2.93 21.43 17.46
N VAL A 48 4.19 20.98 17.53
CA VAL A 48 4.74 20.05 16.53
C VAL A 48 4.02 18.70 16.58
N LEU A 49 3.74 18.15 17.76
CA LEU A 49 3.01 16.89 17.91
C LEU A 49 1.57 17.00 17.39
N LEU A 50 0.88 18.10 17.70
CA LEU A 50 -0.47 18.36 17.21
C LEU A 50 -0.53 18.57 15.69
N VAL A 51 0.48 19.21 15.10
CA VAL A 51 0.59 19.32 13.63
C VAL A 51 0.90 17.96 13.02
N LEU A 52 1.78 17.17 13.65
CA LEU A 52 2.12 15.84 13.17
C LEU A 52 0.88 14.94 13.15
N ASP A 53 0.10 14.87 14.22
CA ASP A 53 -1.17 14.12 14.26
C ASP A 53 -2.09 14.44 13.05
N ARG A 54 -2.26 15.73 12.74
CA ARG A 54 -3.04 16.16 11.57
C ARG A 54 -2.40 15.74 10.25
N LEU A 55 -1.08 15.85 10.12
CA LEU A 55 -0.35 15.44 8.92
C LEU A 55 -0.37 13.91 8.72
N LEU A 56 -0.38 13.14 9.81
CA LEU A 56 -0.54 11.69 9.79
C LEU A 56 -1.92 11.32 9.23
N LEU A 57 -2.96 12.03 9.68
CA LEU A 57 -4.32 11.87 9.17
C LEU A 57 -4.42 12.26 7.69
N VAL A 58 -3.79 13.37 7.27
CA VAL A 58 -3.68 13.74 5.84
C VAL A 58 -3.07 12.60 5.04
N PHE A 59 -1.96 12.02 5.51
CA PHE A 59 -1.31 10.93 4.79
C PHE A 59 -2.27 9.74 4.63
N ILE A 60 -2.98 9.33 5.70
CA ILE A 60 -3.98 8.25 5.61
C ILE A 60 -4.99 8.53 4.49
N VAL A 61 -5.56 9.74 4.44
CA VAL A 61 -6.55 10.09 3.42
C VAL A 61 -5.96 10.09 2.00
N VAL A 62 -4.75 10.64 1.83
CA VAL A 62 -4.06 10.67 0.53
C VAL A 62 -3.69 9.26 0.07
N GLU A 63 -3.36 8.38 0.99
CA GLU A 63 -3.03 6.98 0.70
C GLU A 63 -4.25 6.18 0.26
N LEU A 64 -5.40 6.38 0.91
CA LEU A 64 -6.68 5.84 0.43
C LEU A 64 -7.00 6.36 -0.98
N LEU A 65 -6.76 7.65 -1.26
CA LEU A 65 -6.97 8.23 -2.59
C LEU A 65 -6.05 7.59 -3.63
N PHE A 66 -4.80 7.32 -3.27
CA PHE A 66 -3.87 6.59 -4.13
C PHE A 66 -4.35 5.17 -4.43
N ALA A 67 -4.80 4.42 -3.42
CA ALA A 67 -5.34 3.07 -3.60
C ALA A 67 -6.56 3.08 -4.54
N VAL A 68 -7.49 4.01 -4.35
CA VAL A 68 -8.65 4.19 -5.25
C VAL A 68 -8.20 4.49 -6.68
N ARG A 69 -7.20 5.36 -6.86
CA ARG A 69 -6.65 5.68 -8.18
C ARG A 69 -6.01 4.46 -8.86
N VAL A 70 -5.31 3.62 -8.10
CA VAL A 70 -4.70 2.38 -8.61
C VAL A 70 -5.77 1.39 -9.05
N ILE A 71 -6.83 1.21 -8.25
CA ILE A 71 -7.97 0.34 -8.57
C ILE A 71 -8.66 0.81 -9.86
N LEU A 72 -8.92 2.12 -9.98
CA LEU A 72 -9.50 2.73 -11.18
C LEU A 72 -8.61 2.59 -12.42
N GLY A 73 -7.29 2.68 -12.26
CA GLY A 73 -6.34 2.73 -13.38
C GLY A 73 -6.13 1.39 -14.10
N LYS A 74 -6.39 0.25 -13.44
CA LYS A 74 -6.10 -1.07 -14.02
C LYS A 74 -7.34 -1.96 -14.25
N ARG A 75 -8.51 -1.66 -13.67
CA ARG A 75 -9.72 -2.53 -13.69
C ARG A 75 -9.45 -4.03 -13.39
N GLU A 76 -8.28 -4.34 -12.84
CA GLU A 76 -7.82 -5.66 -12.49
C GLU A 76 -6.77 -5.50 -11.38
N VAL A 77 -7.04 -6.09 -10.22
CA VAL A 77 -6.14 -6.01 -9.06
C VAL A 77 -5.06 -7.08 -9.25
N VAL A 78 -3.96 -6.70 -9.90
CA VAL A 78 -2.77 -7.55 -9.92
C VAL A 78 -2.25 -7.65 -8.48
N ALA A 79 -2.08 -8.87 -7.97
CA ALA A 79 -1.75 -9.09 -6.56
C ALA A 79 -0.42 -8.43 -6.14
N GLU A 80 0.56 -8.38 -7.05
CA GLU A 80 1.89 -7.82 -6.79
C GLU A 80 1.86 -6.32 -6.42
N PRO A 81 1.28 -5.40 -7.23
CA PRO A 81 1.17 -4.00 -6.83
C PRO A 81 0.29 -3.79 -5.59
N PHE A 82 -0.74 -4.62 -5.37
CA PHE A 82 -1.56 -4.52 -4.15
C PHE A 82 -0.74 -4.84 -2.89
N LEU A 83 0.08 -5.91 -2.93
CA LEU A 83 0.96 -6.29 -1.84
C LEU A 83 2.03 -5.23 -1.55
N VAL A 84 2.60 -4.62 -2.59
CA VAL A 84 3.58 -3.53 -2.42
C VAL A 84 2.94 -2.33 -1.73
N VAL A 85 1.72 -1.96 -2.11
CA VAL A 85 0.97 -0.88 -1.43
C VAL A 85 0.69 -1.24 0.02
N GLY A 86 0.28 -2.49 0.31
CA GLY A 86 0.09 -2.97 1.67
C GLY A 86 1.35 -2.88 2.52
N ILE A 87 2.51 -3.26 1.98
CA ILE A 87 3.81 -3.15 2.67
C ILE A 87 4.15 -1.68 2.97
N ILE A 88 3.99 -0.78 2.00
CA ILE A 88 4.26 0.65 2.19
C ILE A 88 3.33 1.23 3.26
N ALA A 89 2.05 0.89 3.23
CA ALA A 89 1.06 1.33 4.20
C ALA A 89 1.41 0.87 5.63
N SER A 90 1.73 -0.41 5.81
CA SER A 90 2.13 -0.93 7.12
C SER A 90 3.41 -0.29 7.65
N ILE A 91 4.42 -0.05 6.80
CA ILE A 91 5.65 0.64 7.21
C ILE A 91 5.36 2.07 7.65
N LYS A 92 4.52 2.79 6.91
CA LYS A 92 4.16 4.15 7.28
C LYS A 92 3.39 4.18 8.60
N GLU A 93 2.44 3.27 8.83
CA GLU A 93 1.72 3.16 10.10
C GLU A 93 2.65 2.86 11.29
N ILE A 94 3.68 2.02 11.10
CA ILE A 94 4.75 1.83 12.11
C ILE A 94 5.42 3.15 12.47
N ILE A 95 5.77 3.99 11.48
CA ILE A 95 6.41 5.29 11.73
C ILE A 95 5.46 6.21 12.50
N VAL A 96 4.19 6.29 12.10
CA VAL A 96 3.13 7.08 12.74
C VAL A 96 3.02 6.70 14.22
N LEU A 97 2.74 5.43 14.50
CA LEU A 97 2.52 4.92 15.85
C LEU A 97 3.77 5.01 16.71
N SER A 98 4.96 4.92 16.12
CA SER A 98 6.22 5.10 16.86
C SER A 98 6.38 6.53 17.37
N VAL A 99 5.91 7.54 16.62
CA VAL A 99 5.95 8.92 17.09
C VAL A 99 4.89 9.16 18.15
N GLU A 100 3.67 8.66 17.96
CA GLU A 100 2.61 8.77 18.96
C GLU A 100 2.98 8.05 20.28
N ALA A 101 3.67 6.92 20.19
CA ALA A 101 4.18 6.18 21.35
C ALA A 101 5.16 7.00 22.20
N ALA A 102 5.90 7.95 21.60
CA ALA A 102 6.78 8.84 22.35
C ALA A 102 6.01 9.72 23.35
N ASP A 103 4.75 10.08 23.04
CA ASP A 103 3.87 10.85 23.93
C ASP A 103 3.22 10.01 25.03
N TYR A 104 3.40 8.70 24.96
CA TYR A 104 2.94 7.73 25.96
C TYR A 104 4.03 7.32 26.94
N VAL A 105 5.26 7.84 26.81
CA VAL A 105 6.32 7.60 27.80
C VAL A 105 5.85 8.04 29.20
N GLY A 106 5.88 7.10 30.15
CA GLY A 106 5.35 7.28 31.51
C GLY A 106 3.85 6.97 31.68
N LYS A 107 3.15 6.57 30.61
CA LYS A 107 1.75 6.08 30.63
C LYS A 107 1.73 4.59 30.29
N ASP A 108 2.06 3.76 31.27
CA ASP A 108 2.39 2.33 31.09
C ASP A 108 1.42 1.56 30.18
N ALA A 109 0.10 1.69 30.39
CA ALA A 109 -0.87 0.94 29.61
C ALA A 109 -0.92 1.36 28.12
N LYS A 110 -0.86 2.67 27.83
CA LYS A 110 -0.91 3.18 26.45
C LYS A 110 0.38 2.92 25.70
N PHE A 111 1.51 3.08 26.38
CA PHE A 111 2.82 2.82 25.80
C PHE A 111 2.97 1.36 25.37
N ILE A 112 2.60 0.42 26.25
CA ILE A 112 2.64 -1.01 25.92
C ILE A 112 1.71 -1.34 24.76
N HIS A 113 0.51 -0.74 24.70
CA HIS A 113 -0.40 -0.95 23.58
C HIS A 113 0.21 -0.52 22.24
N SER A 114 0.77 0.69 22.16
CA SER A 114 1.40 1.18 20.94
C SER A 114 2.62 0.36 20.52
N ILE A 115 3.43 -0.10 21.47
CA ILE A 115 4.58 -0.97 21.17
C ILE A 115 4.13 -2.33 20.62
N VAL A 116 3.06 -2.91 21.16
CA VAL A 116 2.48 -4.16 20.65
C VAL A 116 1.94 -3.96 19.25
N GLU A 117 1.21 -2.87 19.00
CA GLU A 117 0.65 -2.54 17.69
C GLU A 117 1.75 -2.39 16.63
N VAL A 118 2.82 -1.66 16.95
CA VAL A 118 4.03 -1.57 16.10
C VAL A 118 4.64 -2.94 15.84
N GLY A 119 4.72 -3.81 16.86
CA GLY A 119 5.20 -5.18 16.71
C GLY A 119 4.34 -6.03 15.77
N VAL A 120 3.01 -5.94 15.90
CA VAL A 120 2.04 -6.65 15.05
C VAL A 120 2.15 -6.17 13.59
N LEU A 121 2.26 -4.86 13.37
CA LEU A 121 2.48 -4.30 12.04
C LEU A 121 3.82 -4.76 11.45
N GLY A 122 4.87 -4.87 12.26
CA GLY A 122 6.15 -5.44 11.84
C GLY A 122 6.03 -6.89 11.35
N VAL A 123 5.27 -7.72 12.06
CA VAL A 123 4.95 -9.09 11.63
C VAL A 123 4.15 -9.08 10.32
N LEU A 124 3.15 -8.21 10.21
CA LEU A 124 2.35 -8.06 8.99
C LEU A 124 3.22 -7.72 7.77
N VAL A 125 4.18 -6.78 7.90
CA VAL A 125 5.12 -6.44 6.84
C VAL A 125 5.90 -7.67 6.36
N VAL A 126 6.40 -8.50 7.29
CA VAL A 126 7.13 -9.73 6.94
C VAL A 126 6.24 -10.72 6.20
N VAL A 127 4.99 -10.89 6.63
CA VAL A 127 4.01 -11.77 5.97
C VAL A 127 3.71 -11.28 4.55
N LEU A 128 3.44 -9.98 4.37
CA LEU A 128 3.16 -9.39 3.06
C LEU A 128 4.39 -9.48 2.13
N ALA A 129 5.58 -9.23 2.65
CA ALA A 129 6.83 -9.40 1.89
C ALA A 129 7.03 -10.86 1.46
N GLY A 130 6.78 -11.83 2.36
CA GLY A 130 6.82 -13.26 2.04
C GLY A 130 5.82 -13.65 0.94
N ALA A 131 4.59 -13.15 1.02
CA ALA A 131 3.58 -13.36 -0.01
C ALA A 131 3.99 -12.77 -1.37
N ALA A 132 4.58 -11.56 -1.37
CA ALA A 132 5.10 -10.93 -2.58
C ALA A 132 6.25 -11.74 -3.21
N LEU A 133 7.15 -12.27 -2.39
CA LEU A 133 8.23 -13.15 -2.87
C LEU A 133 7.69 -14.46 -3.46
N MET A 134 6.68 -15.08 -2.85
CA MET A 134 6.05 -16.29 -3.38
C MET A 134 5.38 -16.07 -4.74
N LEU A 135 4.68 -14.95 -4.92
CA LEU A 135 4.08 -14.60 -6.21
C LEU A 135 5.15 -14.41 -7.30
N ARG A 136 6.23 -13.68 -6.97
CA ARG A 136 7.37 -13.50 -7.88
C ARG A 136 8.06 -14.80 -8.25
N ALA A 137 8.16 -15.75 -7.32
CA ALA A 137 8.76 -17.06 -7.57
C ALA A 137 7.92 -17.89 -8.54
N LYS A 138 6.58 -17.84 -8.41
CA LYS A 138 5.65 -18.58 -9.26
C LYS A 138 5.61 -18.07 -10.71
N GLU A 139 5.80 -16.78 -10.93
CA GLU A 139 5.90 -16.18 -12.27
C GLU A 139 7.23 -16.53 -12.99
N ARG A 140 8.20 -17.08 -12.27
CA ARG A 140 9.53 -17.45 -12.79
C ARG A 140 9.70 -18.92 -13.15
N GLU A 141 8.68 -19.78 -13.01
CA GLU A 141 8.73 -21.12 -13.59
C GLU A 141 8.65 -20.99 -15.12
N PRO A 142 9.75 -21.23 -15.85
CA PRO A 142 9.72 -21.18 -17.31
C PRO A 142 8.83 -22.33 -17.78
N GLN A 143 7.92 -22.04 -18.70
CA GLN A 143 7.07 -23.02 -19.35
C GLN A 143 7.90 -24.23 -19.79
N GLU A 144 7.61 -25.41 -19.21
CA GLU A 144 8.14 -26.71 -19.63
C GLU A 144 7.95 -26.99 -21.14
N GLY A 145 7.12 -26.19 -21.84
CA GLY A 145 6.93 -26.23 -23.28
C GLY A 145 8.16 -25.83 -24.12
N ASP A 146 9.07 -24.99 -23.60
CA ASP A 146 10.24 -24.51 -24.38
C ASP A 146 11.36 -25.55 -24.43
N ASN A 147 11.48 -26.37 -23.37
CA ASN A 147 12.39 -27.51 -23.34
C ASN A 147 11.89 -28.68 -24.20
N LEU A 148 10.57 -28.89 -24.30
CA LEU A 148 9.98 -29.91 -25.16
C LEU A 148 10.14 -29.54 -26.64
N ALA A 149 9.86 -28.29 -27.01
CA ALA A 149 10.07 -27.79 -28.37
C ALA A 149 11.56 -27.81 -28.78
N SER A 150 12.45 -27.46 -27.87
CA SER A 150 13.90 -27.54 -28.08
C SER A 150 14.41 -28.99 -28.16
N ALA A 151 13.82 -29.91 -27.41
CA ALA A 151 14.16 -31.33 -27.45
C ALA A 151 13.64 -32.01 -28.73
N GLU A 152 12.45 -31.66 -29.21
CA GLU A 152 11.89 -32.12 -30.49
C GLU A 152 12.67 -31.55 -31.67
N ALA A 153 12.98 -30.25 -31.68
CA ALA A 153 13.79 -29.63 -32.72
C ALA A 153 15.21 -30.22 -32.80
N LYS A 154 15.81 -30.55 -31.65
CA LYS A 154 17.11 -31.22 -31.60
C LYS A 154 17.05 -32.65 -32.15
N LYS A 155 15.99 -33.39 -31.81
CA LYS A 155 15.76 -34.76 -32.30
C LYS A 155 15.57 -34.81 -33.82
N ASP A 156 14.86 -33.83 -34.39
CA ASP A 156 14.66 -33.72 -35.83
C ASP A 156 15.94 -33.32 -36.56
N SER A 157 16.76 -32.45 -35.96
CA SER A 157 18.07 -32.06 -36.52
C SER A 157 19.08 -33.21 -36.55
N ASP A 158 19.11 -34.03 -35.49
CA ASP A 158 19.97 -35.22 -35.41
C ASP A 158 19.52 -36.32 -36.39
N ALA A 159 18.21 -36.43 -36.66
CA ALA A 159 17.67 -37.37 -37.64
C ALA A 159 18.00 -37.00 -39.10
N LEU A 160 18.17 -35.70 -39.39
CA LEU A 160 18.51 -35.18 -40.71
C LEU A 160 20.02 -35.26 -41.01
N THR A 161 20.87 -35.20 -39.99
CA THR A 161 22.34 -35.26 -40.12
C THR A 161 22.91 -36.67 -40.09
N GLY A 162 22.14 -37.67 -39.62
CA GLY A 162 22.54 -39.08 -39.58
C GLY A 162 22.35 -39.90 -40.86
N ARG A 163 21.99 -39.27 -42.00
CA ARG A 163 21.91 -39.91 -43.32
C ARG A 163 23.12 -39.51 -44.17
N GLY A 164 24.30 -40.00 -43.82
CA GLY A 164 25.54 -39.93 -44.60
C GLY A 164 26.08 -41.32 -44.86
#